data_AF-A0A5H2YAF3-F1
#
_entry.id   AF-A0A5H2YAF3-F1
#
_cell.length_a   1.000
_cell.length_b   1.000
_cell.length_c   1.000
_cell.angle_alpha   90.00
_cell.angle_beta   90.00
_cell.angle_gamma   90.00
#
_symmetry.space_group_name_H-M   'P 1'
#
loop_
_entity.id
_entity.type
_entity.pdbx_description
1 polymer ?
#
loop_
_entity_poly.entity_id
_entity_poly.type
_entity_poly.pdbx_seq_one_letter_code
_entity_poly.pdbx_strand_id
1 'polypeptide(L)'
;MTDILKDYFEALERLKMGNPVNVPKGTKITNDSVSLEAGRKKGSIKKSRPIFSDLIQVIDAASKVEAKPRDEIRERLGEAKAEATRYRALWEEALAREVSLVKQLWDEREAWAKEQAALTGGKVASIRKTGQV
;
A
#
# COMPACT_ATOMS: atom_id res chain seq x y z
N MET A 1 -42.09 -18.62 18.04
CA MET A 1 -40.80 -18.58 17.31
C MET A 1 -40.22 -19.98 17.33
N THR A 2 -39.97 -20.61 16.18
CA THR A 2 -39.32 -21.93 16.14
C THR A 2 -37.91 -21.79 16.70
N ASP A 3 -37.53 -22.65 17.65
CA ASP A 3 -36.23 -22.66 18.34
C ASP A 3 -35.04 -22.46 17.38
N ILE A 4 -35.13 -23.09 16.20
CA ILE A 4 -34.14 -23.04 15.12
C ILE A 4 -33.88 -21.63 14.57
N LEU A 5 -34.91 -20.79 14.43
CA LEU A 5 -34.73 -19.43 13.92
C LEU A 5 -34.00 -18.57 14.95
N LYS A 6 -34.31 -18.78 16.23
CA LYS A 6 -33.65 -18.09 17.34
C LYS A 6 -32.17 -18.44 17.38
N ASP A 7 -31.81 -19.72 17.23
CA ASP A 7 -30.41 -20.15 17.11
C ASP A 7 -29.65 -19.40 16.02
N TYR A 8 -30.27 -19.20 14.84
CA TYR A 8 -29.63 -18.49 13.73
C TYR A 8 -29.49 -16.98 13.99
N PHE A 9 -30.47 -16.35 14.63
CA PHE A 9 -30.35 -14.94 15.00
C PHE A 9 -29.27 -14.74 16.09
N GLU A 10 -29.19 -15.62 17.08
CA GLU A 10 -28.12 -15.59 18.09
C GLU A 10 -26.74 -15.83 17.46
N ALA A 11 -26.64 -16.76 16.50
CA ALA A 11 -25.42 -16.98 15.74
C ALA A 11 -25.00 -15.74 14.92
N LEU A 12 -25.97 -15.06 14.30
CA LEU A 12 -25.71 -13.81 13.58
C LEU A 12 -25.20 -12.71 14.51
N GLU A 13 -25.79 -12.54 15.69
CA GLU A 13 -25.33 -11.54 16.67
C GLU A 13 -23.92 -11.86 17.19
N ARG A 14 -23.60 -13.14 17.45
CA ARG A 14 -22.24 -13.56 17.81
C ARG A 14 -21.22 -13.19 16.73
N LEU A 15 -21.55 -13.39 15.46
CA LEU A 15 -20.70 -13.00 14.33
C LEU A 15 -20.54 -11.48 14.23
N LYS A 16 -21.61 -10.71 14.41
CA LYS A 16 -21.57 -9.24 14.42
C LYS A 16 -20.71 -8.69 15.56
N MET A 17 -20.77 -9.31 16.74
CA MET A 17 -19.94 -8.93 17.89
C MET A 17 -18.50 -9.46 17.81
N GLY A 18 -18.16 -10.25 16.79
CA GLY A 18 -16.80 -10.80 16.63
C GLY A 18 -16.45 -11.88 17.66
N ASN A 19 -17.45 -12.49 18.30
CA ASN A 19 -17.27 -13.57 19.28
C ASN A 19 -17.94 -14.89 18.81
N PRO A 20 -17.50 -15.46 17.66
CA PRO A 20 -18.00 -16.74 17.21
C PRO A 20 -17.53 -17.89 18.10
N VAL A 21 -18.37 -18.91 18.20
CA VAL A 21 -18.16 -20.13 19.00
C VAL A 21 -17.75 -21.30 18.11
N ASN A 22 -18.42 -21.47 16.96
CA ASN A 22 -18.25 -22.64 16.09
C ASN A 22 -17.46 -22.33 14.80
N VAL A 23 -17.32 -21.05 14.44
CA VAL A 23 -16.48 -20.63 13.30
C VAL A 23 -15.26 -19.81 13.76
N PRO A 24 -14.18 -19.76 12.95
CA PRO A 24 -13.02 -18.93 13.27
C PRO A 24 -13.37 -17.44 13.38
N LYS A 25 -12.64 -16.73 14.25
CA LYS A 25 -12.74 -15.26 14.35
C LYS A 25 -12.40 -14.61 13.01
N GLY A 26 -13.17 -13.59 12.62
CA GLY A 26 -13.01 -12.88 11.35
C GLY A 26 -13.64 -13.57 10.13
N THR A 27 -14.39 -14.66 10.33
CA THR A 27 -15.20 -15.29 9.28
C THR A 27 -16.24 -14.30 8.74
N LYS A 28 -16.31 -14.17 7.41
CA LYS A 28 -17.25 -13.27 6.73
C LYS A 28 -18.69 -13.67 7.03
N ILE A 29 -19.54 -12.70 7.34
CA ILE A 29 -20.98 -12.91 7.56
C ILE A 29 -21.65 -13.31 6.25
N THR A 30 -22.13 -14.55 6.19
CA THR A 30 -22.85 -15.16 5.07
C THR A 30 -23.88 -16.16 5.60
N ASN A 31 -24.85 -16.57 4.77
CA ASN A 31 -25.83 -17.61 5.16
C ASN A 31 -25.14 -18.91 5.62
N ASP A 32 -24.01 -19.26 5.00
CA ASP A 32 -23.24 -20.44 5.32
C ASP A 32 -22.48 -20.28 6.64
N SER A 33 -21.87 -19.13 6.89
CA SER A 33 -21.17 -18.88 8.16
C SER A 33 -22.13 -18.83 9.34
N VAL A 34 -23.33 -18.25 9.16
CA VAL A 34 -24.39 -18.23 10.19
C VAL A 34 -24.91 -19.64 10.44
N SER A 35 -25.06 -20.46 9.39
CA SER A 35 -25.45 -21.87 9.53
C SER A 35 -24.43 -22.66 10.34
N LEU A 36 -23.14 -22.50 10.02
CA LEU A 36 -22.04 -23.15 10.72
C LEU A 36 -21.92 -22.66 12.17
N GLU A 37 -22.09 -21.35 12.40
CA GLU A 37 -22.03 -20.76 13.74
C GLU A 37 -23.18 -21.25 14.64
N ALA A 38 -24.36 -21.53 14.06
CA ALA A 38 -25.48 -22.17 14.76
C ALA A 38 -25.30 -23.69 14.96
N GLY A 39 -24.14 -24.26 14.61
CA GLY A 39 -23.87 -25.71 14.73
C GLY A 39 -24.60 -26.57 13.69
N ARG A 40 -25.05 -25.96 12.59
CA ARG A 40 -25.76 -26.63 11.49
C ARG A 40 -24.83 -26.81 10.29
N LYS A 41 -25.25 -27.64 9.33
CA LYS A 41 -24.47 -27.86 8.11
C LYS A 41 -24.53 -26.62 7.20
N LYS A 42 -23.48 -26.43 6.41
CA LYS A 42 -23.46 -25.45 5.33
C LYS A 42 -24.70 -25.62 4.42
N GLY A 43 -25.31 -24.51 3.99
CA GLY A 43 -26.52 -24.54 3.16
C GLY A 43 -27.82 -24.90 3.89
N SER A 44 -27.84 -24.96 5.23
CA SER A 44 -29.07 -25.15 6.01
C SER A 44 -30.05 -23.98 5.87
N ILE A 45 -29.54 -22.75 5.71
CA ILE A 45 -30.33 -21.56 5.38
C ILE A 45 -30.51 -21.48 3.85
N LYS A 46 -31.67 -21.93 3.34
CA LYS A 46 -32.00 -21.89 1.91
C LYS A 46 -32.92 -20.72 1.55
N LYS A 47 -32.56 -19.97 0.51
CA LYS A 47 -33.34 -18.82 -0.02
C LYS A 47 -34.74 -19.18 -0.48
N SER A 48 -34.95 -20.41 -0.96
CA SER A 48 -36.25 -20.88 -1.43
C SER A 48 -37.28 -21.09 -0.31
N ARG A 49 -36.87 -21.07 0.96
CA ARG A 49 -37.77 -21.27 2.11
C ARG A 49 -38.21 -19.91 2.67
N PRO A 50 -39.51 -19.57 2.63
CA PRO A 50 -40.00 -18.26 3.09
C PRO A 50 -39.69 -17.96 4.55
N ILE A 51 -39.60 -19.01 5.39
CA ILE A 51 -39.26 -18.89 6.82
C ILE A 51 -37.90 -18.22 7.08
N PHE A 52 -36.98 -18.26 6.12
CA PHE A 52 -35.67 -17.63 6.24
C PHE A 52 -35.58 -16.26 5.56
N SER A 53 -36.65 -15.78 4.93
CA SER A 53 -36.61 -14.53 4.15
C SER A 53 -36.16 -13.33 5.00
N ASP A 54 -36.74 -13.15 6.18
CA ASP A 54 -36.38 -12.08 7.11
C ASP A 54 -34.92 -12.23 7.60
N LEU A 55 -34.54 -13.44 7.99
CA LEU A 55 -33.17 -13.73 8.43
C LEU A 55 -32.14 -13.42 7.33
N ILE A 56 -32.41 -13.83 6.08
CA ILE A 56 -31.52 -13.58 4.94
C ILE A 56 -31.36 -12.08 4.69
N GLN A 57 -32.44 -11.29 4.81
CA GLN A 57 -32.35 -9.83 4.67
C GLN A 57 -31.43 -9.21 5.73
N VAL A 58 -31.55 -9.64 6.99
CA VAL A 58 -30.70 -9.15 8.08
C VAL A 58 -29.24 -9.59 7.88
N ILE A 59 -29.00 -10.82 7.43
CA ILE A 59 -27.65 -11.32 7.10
C ILE A 59 -27.03 -10.50 5.95
N ASP A 60 -27.78 -10.25 4.88
CA ASP A 60 -27.30 -9.48 3.74
C ASP A 60 -26.98 -8.02 4.15
N ALA A 61 -27.79 -7.42 5.02
CA ALA A 61 -27.52 -6.11 5.58
C ALA A 61 -26.22 -6.10 6.41
N ALA A 62 -26.04 -7.07 7.31
CA ALA A 62 -24.84 -7.20 8.12
C ALA A 62 -23.58 -7.44 7.26
N SER A 63 -23.69 -8.28 6.22
CA SER A 63 -22.58 -8.57 5.29
C SER A 63 -22.11 -7.32 4.53
N LYS A 64 -23.05 -6.46 4.11
CA LYS A 64 -22.73 -5.18 3.45
C LYS A 64 -22.03 -4.20 4.39
N VAL A 65 -22.43 -4.15 5.65
CA VAL A 65 -21.77 -3.31 6.67
C VAL A 65 -20.35 -3.80 6.93
N GLU A 66 -20.13 -5.12 7.00
CA GLU A 66 -18.78 -5.69 7.17
C GLU A 66 -17.86 -5.45 5.96
N ALA A 67 -18.41 -5.40 4.75
CA ALA A 67 -17.64 -5.19 3.52
C ALA A 67 -17.07 -3.77 3.41
N LYS A 68 -17.83 -2.73 3.80
CA LYS A 68 -17.43 -1.33 3.64
C LYS A 68 -16.06 -0.99 4.28
N PRO A 69 -15.80 -1.30 5.58
CA PRO A 69 -14.49 -1.02 6.16
C PRO A 69 -13.34 -1.76 5.47
N ARG A 70 -13.58 -2.97 4.97
CA ARG A 70 -12.54 -3.75 4.27
C ARG A 70 -12.18 -3.11 2.92
N ASP A 71 -13.18 -2.62 2.20
CA ASP A 71 -12.99 -1.94 0.92
C ASP A 71 -12.23 -0.62 1.11
N GLU A 72 -12.59 0.17 2.12
CA GLU A 72 -11.88 1.42 2.47
C GLU A 72 -10.41 1.16 2.87
N ILE A 73 -10.13 0.14 3.68
CA ILE A 73 -8.76 -0.23 4.05
C ILE A 73 -7.96 -0.65 2.81
N ARG A 74 -8.58 -1.39 1.89
CA ARG A 74 -7.94 -1.84 0.65
C ARG A 74 -7.62 -0.68 -0.27
N GLU A 75 -8.52 0.30 -0.37
CA GLU A 75 -8.32 1.53 -1.14
C GLU A 75 -7.15 2.35 -0.58
N ARG A 76 -7.16 2.63 0.73
CA ARG A 76 -6.05 3.34 1.41
C ARG A 76 -4.71 2.62 1.25
N LEU A 77 -4.70 1.28 1.29
CA LEU A 77 -3.49 0.50 1.04
C LEU A 77 -3.01 0.64 -0.41
N GLY A 78 -3.94 0.72 -1.38
CA GLY A 78 -3.63 0.99 -2.78
C GLY A 78 -2.98 2.36 -2.97
N GLU A 79 -3.57 3.40 -2.38
CA GLU A 79 -3.05 4.77 -2.41
C GLU A 79 -1.66 4.86 -1.79
N ALA A 80 -1.47 4.28 -0.60
CA ALA A 80 -0.17 4.29 0.09
C ALA A 80 0.93 3.59 -0.74
N LYS A 81 0.59 2.49 -1.43
CA LYS A 81 1.51 1.81 -2.34
C LYS A 81 1.87 2.66 -3.55
N ALA A 82 0.88 3.30 -4.17
CA ALA A 82 1.09 4.19 -5.31
C ALA A 82 2.00 5.37 -4.93
N GLU A 83 1.76 5.97 -3.76
CA GLU A 83 2.57 7.07 -3.25
C GLU A 83 4.00 6.62 -2.92
N ALA A 84 4.19 5.42 -2.34
CA ALA A 84 5.51 4.86 -2.11
C ALA A 84 6.28 4.62 -3.43
N THR A 85 5.61 4.09 -4.46
CA THR A 85 6.20 3.92 -5.79
C THR A 85 6.57 5.26 -6.42
N ARG A 86 5.72 6.27 -6.26
CA ARG A 86 5.97 7.63 -6.74
C ARG A 86 7.20 8.24 -6.06
N TYR A 87 7.29 8.20 -4.73
CA TYR A 87 8.45 8.73 -4.02
C TYR A 87 9.73 7.98 -4.35
N ARG A 88 9.65 6.67 -4.56
CA ARG A 88 10.80 5.88 -5.01
C ARG A 88 11.32 6.37 -6.36
N ALA A 89 10.44 6.57 -7.33
CA ALA A 89 10.83 7.07 -8.65
C ALA A 89 11.47 8.46 -8.58
N LEU A 90 10.85 9.39 -7.84
CA LEU A 90 11.38 10.74 -7.64
C LEU A 90 12.74 10.73 -6.96
N TRP A 91 12.93 9.85 -5.97
CA TRP A 91 14.18 9.69 -5.25
C TRP A 91 15.29 9.12 -6.14
N GLU A 92 14.99 8.06 -6.92
CA GLU A 92 15.94 7.46 -7.85
C GLU A 92 16.35 8.46 -8.95
N GLU A 93 15.40 9.23 -9.49
CA GLU A 93 15.67 10.28 -10.48
C GLU A 93 16.53 11.42 -9.91
N ALA A 94 16.22 11.89 -8.70
CA ALA A 94 17.03 12.89 -8.01
C ALA A 94 18.45 12.37 -7.76
N LEU A 95 18.58 11.15 -7.24
CA LEU A 95 19.88 10.54 -6.98
C LEU A 95 20.73 10.41 -8.25
N ALA A 96 20.13 9.94 -9.35
CA ALA A 96 20.82 9.82 -10.63
C ALA A 96 21.36 11.17 -11.14
N ARG A 97 20.54 12.23 -11.03
CA ARG A 97 20.94 13.59 -11.38
C ARG A 97 22.08 14.10 -10.50
N GLU A 98 21.99 13.95 -9.19
CA GLU A 98 23.06 14.40 -8.26
C GLU A 98 24.37 13.66 -8.54
N VAL A 99 24.33 12.33 -8.72
CA VAL A 99 25.52 11.53 -9.05
C VAL A 99 26.13 11.97 -10.38
N SER A 100 25.29 12.24 -11.39
CA SER A 100 25.77 12.73 -12.69
C SER A 100 26.46 14.09 -12.57
N LEU A 101 25.87 15.02 -11.81
CA LEU A 101 26.43 16.36 -11.60
C LEU A 101 27.76 16.30 -10.85
N VAL A 102 27.87 15.48 -9.80
CA VAL A 102 29.12 15.26 -9.07
C VAL A 102 30.20 14.73 -10.01
N LYS A 103 29.85 13.79 -10.89
CA LYS A 103 30.80 13.24 -11.88
C LYS A 103 31.24 14.31 -12.89
N GLN A 104 30.32 15.11 -13.42
CA GLN A 104 30.64 16.20 -14.34
C GLN A 104 31.59 17.22 -13.70
N LEU A 105 31.29 17.68 -12.48
CA LEU A 105 32.17 18.60 -11.75
C LEU A 105 33.56 18.03 -11.49
N TRP A 106 33.64 16.72 -11.21
CA TRP A 106 34.92 16.04 -11.04
C TRP A 106 35.74 16.05 -12.34
N ASP A 107 35.10 15.68 -13.46
CA ASP A 107 35.74 15.61 -14.77
C ASP A 107 36.18 17.01 -15.25
N GLU A 108 35.35 18.03 -15.05
CA GLU A 108 35.68 19.43 -15.34
C GLU A 108 36.86 19.92 -14.50
N ARG A 109 36.89 19.58 -13.21
CA ARG A 109 38.00 19.93 -12.33
C ARG A 109 39.32 19.27 -12.77
N GLU A 110 39.27 18.00 -13.19
CA GLU A 110 40.44 17.32 -13.73
C GLU A 110 40.91 17.93 -15.06
N ALA A 111 39.99 18.26 -15.95
CA ALA A 111 40.31 18.92 -17.21
C ALA A 111 40.94 20.30 -16.97
N TRP A 112 40.34 21.11 -16.10
CA TRP A 112 40.87 22.42 -15.74
C TRP A 112 42.26 22.33 -15.09
N ALA A 113 42.50 21.34 -14.22
CA ALA A 113 43.82 21.13 -13.62
C ALA A 113 44.88 20.79 -14.69
N LYS A 114 44.54 19.99 -15.70
CA LYS A 114 45.44 19.69 -16.83
C LYS A 114 45.72 20.93 -17.67
N GLU A 115 44.71 21.73 -17.97
CA GLU A 115 44.86 23.01 -18.69
C GLU A 115 45.75 23.99 -17.92
N GLN A 116 45.53 24.15 -16.62
CA GLN A 116 46.37 24.99 -15.76
C GLN A 116 47.82 24.51 -15.73
N ALA A 117 48.05 23.20 -15.64
CA ALA A 117 49.40 22.63 -15.69
C ALA A 117 50.09 22.89 -17.05
N ALA A 118 49.35 22.81 -18.16
CA ALA A 118 49.87 23.14 -19.49
C ALA A 118 50.22 24.63 -19.64
N LEU A 119 49.38 25.51 -19.11
CA LEU A 119 49.60 26.97 -19.14
C LEU A 119 50.77 27.41 -18.26
N THR A 120 50.91 26.83 -17.06
CA THR A 120 52.01 27.14 -16.12
C THR A 120 53.32 26.43 -16.43
N GLY A 121 53.28 25.34 -17.20
CA GLY A 121 54.47 24.64 -17.71
C GLY A 121 55.18 25.36 -18.87
N GLY A 122 54.52 26.35 -19.50
CA GLY A 122 55.15 27.23 -20.47
C GLY A 122 56.06 28.25 -19.79
N LYS A 123 57.36 28.26 -20.11
CA LYS A 123 58.34 29.24 -19.62
C LYS A 123 57.82 30.67 -19.84
N VAL A 124 57.37 31.33 -18.77
CA VAL A 124 57.07 32.77 -18.79
C VAL A 124 58.40 33.51 -18.87
N ALA A 125 58.82 33.90 -20.08
CA ALA A 125 59.97 34.74 -20.27
C ALA A 125 59.64 36.17 -19.82
N SER A 126 60.21 36.61 -18.68
CA SER A 126 60.10 37.99 -18.22
C SER A 126 60.86 38.91 -19.20
N ILE A 127 60.14 39.72 -19.97
CA ILE A 127 60.71 40.77 -20.81
C ILE A 127 61.11 41.92 -19.88
N ARG A 128 62.34 41.91 -19.36
CA ARG A 128 62.97 43.10 -18.81
C ARG A 128 63.42 43.99 -19.97
N LYS A 129 62.77 45.14 -20.15
CA LYS A 129 63.24 46.19 -21.06
C LYS A 129 64.59 46.71 -20.57
N THR A 130 65.66 46.39 -21.28
CA THR A 130 66.96 47.09 -21.15
C THR A 130 66.85 48.44 -21.85
N GLY A 131 66.54 49.48 -21.07
CA GLY A 131 66.75 50.87 -21.49
C GLY A 131 68.25 51.16 -21.46
N GLN A 132 68.81 51.45 -22.63
CA GLN A 132 70.19 51.87 -22.87
C GLN A 132 70.50 53.23 -22.22
N VAL A 133 71.75 53.38 -21.77
CA VAL A 133 72.46 54.67 -21.70
C VAL A 133 73.48 54.68 -22.83
#